data_AF-A0A439FUA2-F1
#
_entry.id   AF-A0A439FUA2-F1
#
_cell.length_a   1.000
_cell.length_b   1.000
_cell.length_c   1.000
_cell.angle_alpha   90.00
_cell.angle_beta   90.00
_cell.angle_gamma   90.00
#
_symmetry.space_group_name_H-M   'P 1'
#
loop_
_entity.id
_entity.type
_entity.pdbx_description
1 polymer ?
#
loop_
_entity_poly.entity_id
_entity_poly.type
_entity_poly.pdbx_seq_one_letter_code
_entity_poly.pdbx_strand_id
1 'polypeptide(L)'
;MMRGQPLIDKLGDRLAGLRGRVTPNAEMDKITWFRAGGLADALFQPADEEDLAAFLRAVPEEIPLTIVGVGSNLLVRDGGIPGFVIRLSAKGFGEAEVVSPTTIRAGAATPDKRLAAVAYEAGIGGFHFYHGIPGAVGGALRMNAGANGVETRERVVEVRALDRKGNLHTLSNADMGYAYRHSAAPSGLIFTSALFEGHPEDQATIKAAMDAVQNHRETVQPIREKTGGSTFKNPEGTSAWKEIDKAGCRGLMIGGAQMSPMHCNFMINTGTATGYDLEYLGETVRARVLENSGVRLHWEIKRLGDFRPGHAVQEFLGQLL
;
A
#
# COMPACT_ATOMS: atom_id res chain seq x y z
N MET A 1 -2.23 -27.36 -5.87
CA MET A 1 -1.90 -26.16 -6.68
C MET A 1 -0.41 -26.16 -6.92
N MET A 2 0.03 -25.87 -8.15
CA MET A 2 1.46 -25.62 -8.42
C MET A 2 1.83 -24.27 -7.83
N ARG A 3 2.84 -24.26 -6.95
CA ARG A 3 3.38 -23.08 -6.25
C ARG A 3 4.86 -22.96 -6.55
N GLY A 4 5.44 -21.76 -6.44
CA GLY A 4 6.90 -21.63 -6.58
C GLY A 4 7.40 -21.87 -8.00
N GLN A 5 8.55 -22.54 -8.09
CA GLN A 5 9.18 -22.91 -9.36
C GLN A 5 8.27 -23.73 -10.30
N PRO A 6 7.51 -24.75 -9.84
CA PRO A 6 6.53 -25.45 -10.67
C PRO A 6 5.52 -24.56 -11.41
N LEU A 7 5.11 -23.43 -10.82
CA LEU A 7 4.21 -22.47 -11.49
C LEU A 7 4.90 -21.81 -12.69
N ILE A 8 6.15 -21.43 -12.51
CA ILE A 8 6.97 -20.78 -13.54
C ILE A 8 7.29 -21.79 -14.66
N ASP A 9 7.69 -23.01 -14.30
CA ASP A 9 8.01 -24.08 -15.26
C ASP A 9 6.80 -24.42 -16.14
N LYS A 10 5.59 -24.43 -15.57
CA LYS A 10 4.35 -24.65 -16.31
C LYS A 10 4.12 -23.59 -17.40
N LEU A 11 4.55 -22.35 -17.16
CA LEU A 11 4.41 -21.28 -18.15
C LEU A 11 5.50 -21.33 -19.21
N GLY A 12 6.68 -21.86 -18.88
CA GLY A 12 7.76 -22.17 -19.84
C GLY A 12 8.01 -21.03 -20.83
N ASP A 13 7.93 -21.36 -22.12
CA ASP A 13 8.18 -20.43 -23.23
C ASP A 13 7.23 -19.21 -23.26
N ARG A 14 6.09 -19.25 -22.57
CA ARG A 14 5.21 -18.07 -22.47
C ARG A 14 5.89 -16.90 -21.77
N LEU A 15 6.83 -17.17 -20.86
CA LEU A 15 7.61 -16.15 -20.18
C LEU A 15 8.93 -15.84 -20.89
N ALA A 16 9.22 -16.50 -22.02
CA ALA A 16 10.43 -16.24 -22.79
C ALA A 16 10.42 -14.82 -23.36
N GLY A 17 11.59 -14.16 -23.33
CA GLY A 17 11.75 -12.79 -23.83
C GLY A 17 11.33 -11.69 -22.85
N LEU A 18 10.76 -12.03 -21.68
CA LEU A 18 10.58 -11.04 -20.61
C LEU A 18 11.94 -10.56 -20.11
N ARG A 19 12.06 -9.24 -19.95
CA ARG A 19 13.28 -8.56 -19.50
C ARG A 19 13.31 -8.40 -17.99
N GLY A 20 12.14 -8.37 -17.37
CA GLY A 20 11.95 -8.29 -15.93
C GLY A 20 12.37 -9.58 -15.22
N ARG A 21 12.53 -9.48 -13.91
CA ARG A 21 12.99 -10.60 -13.08
C ARG A 21 11.79 -11.37 -12.52
N VAL A 22 11.77 -12.68 -12.73
CA VAL A 22 10.87 -13.61 -12.03
C VAL A 22 11.64 -14.28 -10.90
N THR A 23 11.09 -14.28 -9.69
CA THR A 23 11.67 -14.92 -8.50
C THR A 23 10.67 -15.91 -7.91
N PRO A 24 10.92 -17.23 -7.89
CA PRO A 24 10.05 -18.19 -7.21
C PRO A 24 10.12 -18.00 -5.70
N ASN A 25 9.06 -18.38 -4.99
CA ASN A 25 9.06 -18.48 -3.51
C ASN A 25 9.55 -17.20 -2.84
N ALA A 26 9.09 -16.04 -3.32
CA ALA A 26 9.60 -14.76 -2.87
C ALA A 26 9.13 -14.46 -1.43
N GLU A 27 10.07 -14.10 -0.57
CA GLU A 27 9.83 -13.82 0.84
C GLU A 27 9.11 -12.47 1.03
N MET A 28 7.83 -12.49 1.42
CA MET A 28 7.03 -11.26 1.54
C MET A 28 7.40 -10.43 2.77
N ASP A 29 7.99 -11.01 3.80
CA ASP A 29 8.55 -10.29 4.96
C ASP A 29 9.71 -9.34 4.58
N LYS A 30 10.43 -9.61 3.48
CA LYS A 30 11.44 -8.69 2.93
C LYS A 30 10.81 -7.49 2.22
N ILE A 31 9.53 -7.58 1.86
CA ILE A 31 8.78 -6.55 1.12
C ILE A 31 7.85 -5.76 2.04
N THR A 32 7.12 -6.40 2.96
CA THR A 32 6.19 -5.74 3.87
C THR A 32 6.93 -4.93 4.93
N TRP A 33 6.37 -3.79 5.33
CA TRP A 33 6.97 -2.96 6.39
C TRP A 33 6.84 -3.59 7.78
N PHE A 34 5.82 -4.41 7.98
CA PHE A 34 5.72 -5.27 9.16
C PHE A 34 6.87 -6.26 9.28
N ARG A 35 7.60 -6.57 8.20
CA ARG A 35 8.60 -7.65 8.20
C ARG A 35 8.00 -9.00 8.62
N ALA A 36 6.83 -9.31 8.06
CA ALA A 36 6.09 -10.53 8.31
C ALA A 36 5.34 -11.00 7.06
N GLY A 37 5.01 -12.28 7.03
CA GLY A 37 4.19 -12.94 6.00
C GLY A 37 4.89 -14.08 5.28
N GLY A 38 4.09 -14.95 4.68
CA GLY A 38 4.56 -16.14 3.97
C GLY A 38 5.18 -15.85 2.60
N LEU A 39 5.43 -16.90 1.83
CA LEU A 39 6.02 -16.79 0.50
C LEU A 39 4.96 -16.42 -0.55
N ALA A 40 5.31 -15.55 -1.48
CA ALA A 40 4.59 -15.48 -2.76
C ALA A 40 5.05 -16.65 -3.65
N ASP A 41 4.11 -17.29 -4.35
CA ASP A 41 4.45 -18.38 -5.27
C ASP A 41 5.49 -17.91 -6.31
N ALA A 42 5.26 -16.74 -6.91
CA ALA A 42 6.27 -16.06 -7.71
C ALA A 42 6.15 -14.54 -7.56
N LEU A 43 7.29 -13.85 -7.64
CA LEU A 43 7.38 -12.40 -7.74
C LEU A 43 7.90 -12.02 -9.13
N PHE A 44 7.16 -11.18 -9.85
CA PHE A 44 7.62 -10.57 -11.08
C PHE A 44 7.93 -9.08 -10.87
N GLN A 45 9.11 -8.66 -11.29
CA GLN A 45 9.55 -7.27 -11.30
C GLN A 45 9.80 -6.83 -12.76
N PRO A 46 8.82 -6.16 -13.40
CA PRO A 46 8.95 -5.76 -14.80
C PRO A 46 10.07 -4.74 -14.99
N ALA A 47 10.71 -4.79 -16.15
CA ALA A 47 11.71 -3.82 -16.56
C ALA A 47 11.10 -2.43 -16.82
N ASP A 48 9.91 -2.39 -17.44
CA ASP A 48 9.14 -1.19 -17.81
C ASP A 48 7.69 -1.56 -18.20
N GLU A 49 6.92 -0.59 -18.72
CA GLU A 49 5.50 -0.76 -19.09
C GLU A 49 5.30 -1.81 -20.20
N GLU A 50 6.19 -1.87 -21.20
CA GLU A 50 6.08 -2.84 -22.29
C GLU A 50 6.32 -4.27 -21.79
N ASP A 51 7.31 -4.45 -20.91
CA ASP A 51 7.62 -5.73 -20.29
C ASP A 51 6.48 -6.20 -19.36
N LEU A 52 5.88 -5.27 -18.61
CA LEU A 52 4.68 -5.56 -17.82
C LEU A 52 3.51 -5.97 -18.71
N ALA A 53 3.26 -5.26 -19.81
CA ALA A 53 2.19 -5.60 -20.74
C ALA A 53 2.40 -6.97 -21.39
N ALA A 54 3.65 -7.30 -21.76
CA ALA A 54 4.01 -8.61 -22.29
C ALA A 54 3.75 -9.73 -21.26
N PHE A 55 4.15 -9.52 -20.00
CA PHE A 55 3.87 -10.46 -18.91
C PHE A 55 2.37 -10.66 -18.70
N LEU A 56 1.57 -9.58 -18.69
CA LEU A 56 0.12 -9.66 -18.49
C LEU A 56 -0.56 -10.49 -19.59
N ARG A 57 -0.12 -10.35 -20.84
CA ARG A 57 -0.57 -11.20 -21.98
C ARG A 57 -0.10 -12.65 -21.84
N ALA A 58 1.10 -12.85 -21.32
CA ALA A 58 1.71 -14.17 -21.18
C ALA A 58 1.09 -15.01 -20.05
N VAL A 59 0.53 -14.40 -19.01
CA VAL A 59 0.00 -15.15 -17.87
C VAL A 59 -1.51 -15.41 -18.02
N PRO A 60 -1.97 -16.67 -18.05
CA PRO A 60 -3.39 -17.04 -18.10
C PRO A 60 -4.22 -16.41 -16.98
N GLU A 61 -5.49 -16.09 -17.26
CA GLU A 61 -6.38 -15.38 -16.34
C GLU A 61 -6.68 -16.16 -15.05
N GLU A 62 -6.67 -17.49 -15.10
CA GLU A 62 -6.86 -18.34 -13.92
C GLU A 62 -5.69 -18.29 -12.92
N ILE A 63 -4.53 -17.76 -13.33
CA ILE A 63 -3.42 -17.52 -12.41
C ILE A 63 -3.64 -16.15 -11.77
N PRO A 64 -3.83 -16.08 -10.45
CA PRO A 64 -4.10 -14.83 -9.76
C PRO A 64 -2.86 -13.92 -9.79
N LEU A 65 -3.13 -12.62 -9.91
CA LEU A 65 -2.12 -11.57 -9.85
C LEU A 65 -2.38 -10.67 -8.65
N THR A 66 -1.34 -10.35 -7.90
CA THR A 66 -1.39 -9.40 -6.78
C THR A 66 -0.37 -8.30 -7.00
N ILE A 67 -0.81 -7.06 -7.21
CA ILE A 67 0.08 -5.90 -7.31
C ILE A 67 0.46 -5.41 -5.91
N VAL A 68 1.75 -5.20 -5.67
CA VAL A 68 2.26 -4.63 -4.42
C VAL A 68 3.22 -3.48 -4.69
N GLY A 69 3.14 -2.44 -3.86
CA GLY A 69 4.09 -1.34 -3.84
C GLY A 69 5.26 -1.61 -2.91
N VAL A 70 5.58 -0.63 -2.05
CA VAL A 70 6.65 -0.75 -1.04
C VAL A 70 6.24 -1.52 0.21
N GLY A 71 5.00 -2.00 0.30
CA GLY A 71 4.52 -2.82 1.42
C GLY A 71 4.18 -2.07 2.70
N SER A 72 4.01 -0.73 2.64
CA SER A 72 3.74 0.12 3.80
C SER A 72 2.33 0.01 4.37
N ASN A 73 1.38 -0.62 3.65
CA ASN A 73 -0.01 -0.82 4.06
C ASN A 73 -0.48 -2.27 3.87
N LEU A 74 0.45 -3.23 3.93
CA LEU A 74 0.18 -4.64 3.65
C LEU A 74 0.48 -5.52 4.87
N LEU A 75 -0.47 -6.39 5.21
CA LEU A 75 -0.29 -7.55 6.07
C LEU A 75 -0.42 -8.79 5.19
N VAL A 76 0.63 -9.59 5.11
CA VAL A 76 0.63 -10.84 4.34
C VAL A 76 0.50 -12.00 5.31
N ARG A 77 -0.45 -12.91 5.05
CA ARG A 77 -0.68 -14.10 5.86
C ARG A 77 0.42 -15.12 5.67
N ASP A 78 0.60 -15.99 6.66
CA ASP A 78 1.71 -16.94 6.68
C ASP A 78 1.57 -18.12 5.70
N GLY A 79 0.37 -18.30 5.11
CA GLY A 79 0.13 -19.27 4.04
C GLY A 79 0.60 -18.78 2.65
N GLY A 80 1.04 -17.52 2.57
CA GLY A 80 1.64 -16.95 1.37
C GLY A 80 0.62 -16.40 0.38
N ILE A 81 1.12 -15.90 -0.76
CA ILE A 81 0.29 -15.32 -1.83
C ILE A 81 0.32 -16.26 -3.05
N PRO A 82 -0.83 -16.79 -3.48
CA PRO A 82 -0.88 -17.66 -4.66
C PRO A 82 -0.65 -16.88 -5.96
N GLY A 83 -0.09 -17.54 -6.96
CA GLY A 83 0.12 -16.98 -8.30
C GLY A 83 1.30 -16.01 -8.39
N PHE A 84 1.13 -14.88 -9.08
CA PHE A 84 2.20 -13.89 -9.21
C PHE A 84 1.92 -12.64 -8.39
N VAL A 85 2.87 -12.29 -7.53
CA VAL A 85 3.00 -10.93 -7.02
C VAL A 85 3.73 -10.11 -8.07
N ILE A 86 3.20 -8.95 -8.41
CA ILE A 86 3.86 -7.98 -9.29
C ILE A 86 4.36 -6.83 -8.43
N ARG A 87 5.62 -6.46 -8.59
CA ARG A 87 6.19 -5.27 -7.93
C ARG A 87 6.94 -4.44 -8.96
N LEU A 88 6.38 -3.27 -9.28
CA LEU A 88 6.96 -2.34 -10.24
C LEU A 88 8.39 -1.95 -9.83
N SER A 89 9.33 -2.03 -10.78
CA SER A 89 10.72 -1.71 -10.52
C SER A 89 10.93 -0.19 -10.47
N ALA A 90 11.83 0.27 -9.60
CA ALA A 90 12.19 1.69 -9.56
C ALA A 90 12.83 2.16 -10.88
N LYS A 91 13.52 1.26 -11.61
CA LYS A 91 14.12 1.57 -12.90
C LYS A 91 13.08 1.88 -13.99
N GLY A 92 12.00 1.10 -14.05
CA GLY A 92 10.96 1.30 -15.07
C GLY A 92 9.83 2.24 -14.69
N PHE A 93 9.64 2.47 -13.39
CA PHE A 93 8.44 3.13 -12.87
C PHE A 93 8.72 4.09 -11.70
N GLY A 94 9.98 4.40 -11.41
CA GLY A 94 10.38 5.22 -10.25
C GLY A 94 10.79 6.66 -10.58
N GLU A 95 10.64 7.08 -11.84
CA GLU A 95 10.98 8.43 -12.29
C GLU A 95 9.91 9.46 -11.91
N ALA A 96 10.36 10.69 -11.68
CA ALA A 96 9.50 11.86 -11.53
C ALA A 96 10.15 13.04 -12.24
N GLU A 97 9.42 13.67 -13.14
CA GLU A 97 9.90 14.70 -14.06
C GLU A 97 8.94 15.88 -14.08
N VAL A 98 9.48 17.09 -14.02
CA VAL A 98 8.74 18.33 -14.24
C VAL A 98 8.53 18.49 -15.74
N VAL A 99 7.29 18.43 -16.20
CA VAL A 99 6.95 18.47 -17.64
C VAL A 99 6.34 19.80 -18.08
N SER A 100 6.05 20.68 -17.13
CA SER A 100 5.60 22.07 -17.34
C SER A 100 5.94 22.91 -16.09
N PRO A 101 5.73 24.24 -16.10
CA PRO A 101 5.94 25.08 -14.91
C PRO A 101 5.21 24.62 -13.63
N THR A 102 4.12 23.86 -13.76
CA THR A 102 3.25 23.45 -12.63
C THR A 102 2.90 21.96 -12.66
N THR A 103 3.36 21.22 -13.66
CA THR A 103 2.97 19.82 -13.89
C THR A 103 4.15 18.87 -13.68
N ILE A 104 3.91 17.76 -12.98
CA ILE A 104 4.89 16.69 -12.75
C ILE A 104 4.32 15.37 -13.27
N ARG A 105 5.11 14.64 -14.06
CA ARG A 105 4.84 13.24 -14.41
C ARG A 105 5.61 12.36 -13.46
N ALA A 106 4.95 11.39 -12.82
CA ALA A 106 5.62 10.43 -11.94
C ALA A 106 5.17 9.00 -12.20
N GLY A 107 6.12 8.08 -12.23
CA GLY A 107 5.87 6.64 -12.27
C GLY A 107 5.25 6.12 -10.98
N ALA A 108 4.53 5.00 -11.07
CA ALA A 108 3.80 4.43 -9.94
C ALA A 108 4.69 3.82 -8.84
N ALA A 109 5.97 3.54 -9.13
CA ALA A 109 6.95 3.10 -8.13
C ALA A 109 7.71 4.28 -7.50
N THR A 110 7.47 5.52 -7.93
CA THR A 110 8.08 6.71 -7.35
C THR A 110 7.67 6.85 -5.89
N PRO A 111 8.62 6.96 -4.94
CA PRO A 111 8.29 7.22 -3.54
C PRO A 111 7.52 8.53 -3.39
N ASP A 112 6.48 8.55 -2.56
CA ASP A 112 5.66 9.75 -2.34
C ASP A 112 6.53 10.95 -1.90
N LYS A 113 7.49 10.68 -1.00
CA LYS A 113 8.48 11.66 -0.56
C LYS A 113 9.34 12.22 -1.69
N ARG A 114 9.65 11.43 -2.73
CA ARG A 114 10.41 11.90 -3.90
C ARG A 114 9.56 12.81 -4.78
N LEU A 115 8.27 12.49 -4.98
CA LEU A 115 7.35 13.39 -5.69
C LEU A 115 7.27 14.76 -4.99
N ALA A 116 7.14 14.79 -3.66
CA ALA A 116 7.17 16.03 -2.89
C ALA A 116 8.49 16.81 -3.05
N ALA A 117 9.62 16.09 -3.06
CA ALA A 117 10.95 16.71 -3.23
C ALA A 117 11.13 17.33 -4.63
N VAL A 118 10.70 16.64 -5.69
CA VAL A 118 10.75 17.17 -7.07
C VAL A 118 9.89 18.43 -7.19
N ALA A 119 8.70 18.42 -6.59
CA ALA A 119 7.81 19.59 -6.57
C ALA A 119 8.46 20.79 -5.85
N TYR A 120 9.05 20.55 -4.68
CA TYR A 120 9.82 21.55 -3.94
C TYR A 120 10.98 22.14 -4.76
N GLU A 121 11.82 21.27 -5.35
CA GLU A 121 12.96 21.68 -6.18
C GLU A 121 12.52 22.54 -7.37
N ALA A 122 11.31 22.33 -7.89
CA ALA A 122 10.75 23.05 -9.01
C ALA A 122 9.92 24.29 -8.64
N GLY A 123 9.70 24.58 -7.34
CA GLY A 123 8.81 25.68 -6.92
C GLY A 123 7.32 25.40 -7.20
N ILE A 124 6.92 24.13 -7.15
CA ILE A 124 5.55 23.67 -7.38
C ILE A 124 4.90 23.32 -6.04
N GLY A 125 3.95 24.14 -5.62
CA GLY A 125 3.17 23.99 -4.41
C GLY A 125 2.11 22.89 -4.47
N GLY A 126 1.60 22.53 -3.29
CA GLY A 126 0.50 21.58 -3.12
C GLY A 126 0.88 20.09 -3.00
N PHE A 127 2.17 19.75 -2.99
CA PHE A 127 2.64 18.35 -2.86
C PHE A 127 3.23 18.01 -1.48
N HIS A 128 3.30 18.97 -0.56
CA HIS A 128 3.93 18.81 0.76
C HIS A 128 3.37 17.63 1.58
N PHE A 129 2.08 17.32 1.43
CA PHE A 129 1.43 16.21 2.15
C PHE A 129 2.04 14.84 1.82
N TYR A 130 2.54 14.63 0.60
CA TYR A 130 3.23 13.39 0.22
C TYR A 130 4.54 13.18 0.98
N HIS A 131 5.17 14.25 1.50
CA HIS A 131 6.41 14.14 2.27
C HIS A 131 6.24 13.27 3.52
N GLY A 132 5.05 13.33 4.13
CA GLY A 132 4.69 12.57 5.32
C GLY A 132 4.08 11.20 5.03
N ILE A 133 3.77 10.86 3.78
CA ILE A 133 3.10 9.61 3.44
C ILE A 133 4.15 8.53 3.14
N PRO A 134 4.21 7.44 3.91
CA PRO A 134 5.07 6.31 3.60
C PRO A 134 4.44 5.46 2.48
N GLY A 135 5.04 5.47 1.30
CA GLY A 135 4.48 4.75 0.16
C GLY A 135 5.16 5.08 -1.16
N ALA A 136 4.45 4.74 -2.22
CA ALA A 136 4.77 5.10 -3.59
C ALA A 136 3.48 5.50 -4.32
N VAL A 137 3.66 6.27 -5.39
CA VAL A 137 2.58 6.91 -6.15
C VAL A 137 1.46 5.96 -6.53
N GLY A 138 1.75 4.73 -6.98
CA GLY A 138 0.72 3.75 -7.36
C GLY A 138 -0.21 3.38 -6.20
N GLY A 139 0.33 3.27 -4.98
CA GLY A 139 -0.45 3.06 -3.77
C GLY A 139 -1.27 4.30 -3.41
N ALA A 140 -0.68 5.49 -3.54
CA ALA A 140 -1.38 6.75 -3.30
C ALA A 140 -2.57 6.97 -4.24
N LEU A 141 -2.39 6.69 -5.54
CA LEU A 141 -3.46 6.68 -6.54
C LEU A 141 -4.55 5.69 -6.19
N ARG A 142 -4.21 4.47 -5.75
CA ARG A 142 -5.23 3.48 -5.39
C ARG A 142 -6.03 3.88 -4.16
N MET A 143 -5.37 4.47 -3.17
CA MET A 143 -5.93 4.75 -1.86
C MET A 143 -6.45 6.17 -1.71
N ASN A 144 -6.38 7.04 -2.73
CA ASN A 144 -6.56 8.49 -2.55
C ASN A 144 -5.81 8.99 -1.31
N ALA A 145 -4.50 8.71 -1.26
CA ALA A 145 -3.72 8.99 -0.07
C ALA A 145 -3.78 10.48 0.26
N GLY A 146 -3.86 10.80 1.55
CA GLY A 146 -4.02 12.18 1.98
C GLY A 146 -3.53 12.38 3.39
N ALA A 147 -2.94 13.54 3.62
CA ALA A 147 -2.44 13.99 4.91
C ALA A 147 -2.54 15.51 4.95
N ASN A 148 -2.61 16.09 6.15
CA ASN A 148 -2.57 17.54 6.33
C ASN A 148 -3.62 18.32 5.52
N GLY A 149 -4.81 17.73 5.34
CA GLY A 149 -5.93 18.39 4.67
C GLY A 149 -5.92 18.33 3.13
N VAL A 150 -4.94 17.65 2.52
CA VAL A 150 -4.84 17.48 1.07
C VAL A 150 -4.86 15.99 0.72
N GLU A 151 -5.53 15.65 -0.38
CA GLU A 151 -5.59 14.30 -0.93
C GLU A 151 -5.03 14.21 -2.36
N THR A 152 -4.61 13.01 -2.77
CA THR A 152 -4.13 12.70 -4.13
C THR A 152 -5.06 13.22 -5.23
N ARG A 153 -6.38 13.11 -5.05
CA ARG A 153 -7.38 13.61 -6.00
C ARG A 153 -7.29 15.10 -6.30
N GLU A 154 -6.72 15.89 -5.41
CA GLU A 154 -6.60 17.34 -5.63
C GLU A 154 -5.44 17.68 -6.57
N ARG A 155 -4.48 16.77 -6.77
CA ARG A 155 -3.29 16.98 -7.61
C ARG A 155 -3.29 16.13 -8.87
N VAL A 156 -3.96 14.99 -8.92
CA VAL A 156 -3.97 14.12 -10.11
C VAL A 156 -4.74 14.76 -11.26
N VAL A 157 -4.16 14.73 -12.46
CA VAL A 157 -4.82 15.09 -13.73
C VAL A 157 -5.19 13.83 -14.50
N GLU A 158 -4.22 12.94 -14.67
CA GLU A 158 -4.31 11.76 -15.53
C GLU A 158 -3.56 10.58 -14.88
N VAL A 159 -4.09 9.37 -15.03
CA VAL A 159 -3.46 8.12 -14.58
C VAL A 159 -3.35 7.15 -15.74
N ARG A 160 -2.15 6.59 -15.95
CA ARG A 160 -1.90 5.51 -16.90
C ARG A 160 -1.95 4.16 -16.19
N ALA A 161 -2.58 3.18 -16.83
CA ALA A 161 -2.78 1.86 -16.26
C ALA A 161 -2.74 0.76 -17.32
N LEU A 162 -2.38 -0.45 -16.91
CA LEU A 162 -2.54 -1.66 -17.71
C LEU A 162 -3.65 -2.55 -17.13
N ASP A 163 -4.46 -3.15 -18.00
CA ASP A 163 -5.44 -4.17 -17.63
C ASP A 163 -4.85 -5.59 -17.62
N ARG A 164 -5.67 -6.58 -17.25
CA ARG A 164 -5.26 -8.00 -17.17
C ARG A 164 -4.75 -8.58 -18.50
N LYS A 165 -5.13 -7.97 -19.63
CA LYS A 165 -4.74 -8.35 -20.99
C LYS A 165 -3.53 -7.53 -21.50
N GLY A 166 -2.98 -6.65 -20.67
CA GLY A 166 -1.86 -5.79 -21.02
C GLY A 166 -2.24 -4.66 -21.98
N ASN A 167 -3.52 -4.28 -22.04
CA ASN A 167 -3.92 -3.08 -22.78
C ASN A 167 -3.68 -1.84 -21.92
N LEU A 168 -3.24 -0.76 -22.56
CA LEU A 168 -3.03 0.53 -21.95
C LEU A 168 -4.33 1.32 -21.85
N HIS A 169 -4.58 1.87 -20.67
CA HIS A 169 -5.68 2.76 -20.35
C HIS A 169 -5.14 4.08 -19.83
N THR A 170 -5.84 5.15 -20.17
CA THR A 170 -5.62 6.48 -19.63
C THR A 170 -6.91 6.92 -18.94
N LEU A 171 -6.83 7.22 -17.65
CA LEU A 171 -7.97 7.60 -16.81
C LEU A 171 -7.81 9.06 -16.40
N SER A 172 -8.87 9.86 -16.55
CA SER A 172 -8.93 11.20 -15.97
C SER A 172 -9.14 11.14 -14.46
N ASN A 173 -8.98 12.27 -13.78
CA ASN A 173 -9.35 12.39 -12.37
C ASN A 173 -10.81 11.97 -12.09
N ALA A 174 -11.74 12.32 -12.99
CA ALA A 174 -13.15 11.94 -12.86
C ALA A 174 -13.34 10.42 -12.97
N ASP A 175 -12.64 9.76 -13.90
CA ASP A 175 -12.70 8.30 -14.09
C ASP A 175 -12.17 7.52 -12.88
N MET A 176 -11.29 8.13 -12.08
CA MET A 176 -10.77 7.52 -10.86
C MET A 176 -11.83 7.38 -9.75
N GLY A 177 -12.89 8.21 -9.78
CA GLY A 177 -14.00 8.14 -8.82
C GLY A 177 -13.55 8.17 -7.36
N TYR A 178 -12.74 9.16 -7.01
CA TYR A 178 -12.13 9.24 -5.68
C TYR A 178 -13.14 9.53 -4.56
N ALA A 179 -12.93 8.86 -3.42
CA ALA A 179 -13.59 9.10 -2.15
C ALA A 179 -12.57 8.99 -1.00
N TYR A 180 -12.99 9.23 0.24
CA TYR A 180 -12.09 9.15 1.40
C TYR A 180 -11.43 7.76 1.47
N ARG A 181 -10.10 7.75 1.34
CA ARG A 181 -9.25 6.53 1.34
C ARG A 181 -9.62 5.49 0.27
N HIS A 182 -10.16 5.94 -0.88
CA HIS A 182 -10.67 5.05 -1.91
C HIS A 182 -10.62 5.64 -3.33
N SER A 183 -10.45 4.78 -4.34
CA SER A 183 -10.70 5.06 -5.76
C SER A 183 -11.64 3.98 -6.32
N ALA A 184 -12.58 4.39 -7.17
CA ALA A 184 -13.52 3.50 -7.85
C ALA A 184 -12.93 2.85 -9.12
N ALA A 185 -11.73 3.27 -9.54
CA ALA A 185 -11.02 2.67 -10.66
C ALA A 185 -10.99 1.12 -10.54
N PRO A 186 -11.21 0.37 -11.63
CA PRO A 186 -11.30 -1.10 -11.55
C PRO A 186 -10.10 -1.73 -10.82
N SER A 187 -10.38 -2.73 -9.97
CA SER A 187 -9.38 -3.37 -9.11
C SER A 187 -8.29 -4.11 -9.91
N GLY A 188 -8.61 -4.58 -11.10
CA GLY A 188 -7.67 -5.26 -12.01
C GLY A 188 -6.71 -4.33 -12.76
N LEU A 189 -6.87 -3.01 -12.65
CA LEU A 189 -5.95 -2.06 -13.28
C LEU A 189 -4.67 -1.91 -12.45
N ILE A 190 -3.53 -2.04 -13.12
CA ILE A 190 -2.21 -1.79 -12.57
C ILE A 190 -1.76 -0.40 -13.03
N PHE A 191 -1.73 0.56 -12.12
CA PHE A 191 -1.26 1.91 -12.42
C PHE A 191 0.24 1.92 -12.68
N THR A 192 0.67 2.56 -13.77
CA THR A 192 2.07 2.62 -14.21
C THR A 192 2.68 4.00 -14.01
N SER A 193 1.89 5.07 -14.18
CA SER A 193 2.29 6.45 -13.94
C SER A 193 1.09 7.38 -13.82
N ALA A 194 1.32 8.62 -13.38
CA ALA A 194 0.32 9.66 -13.36
C ALA A 194 0.92 11.04 -13.67
N LEU A 195 0.06 11.92 -14.17
CA LEU A 195 0.32 13.34 -14.32
C LEU A 195 -0.32 14.08 -13.16
N PHE A 196 0.42 14.99 -12.54
CA PHE A 196 -0.03 15.79 -11.43
C PHE A 196 0.12 17.28 -11.72
N GLU A 197 -0.78 18.09 -11.20
CA GLU A 197 -0.81 19.55 -11.32
C GLU A 197 -0.76 20.19 -9.93
N GLY A 198 0.15 21.15 -9.78
CA GLY A 198 0.26 22.01 -8.60
C GLY A 198 -0.03 23.48 -8.94
N HIS A 199 0.71 24.37 -8.30
CA HIS A 199 0.69 25.80 -8.56
C HIS A 199 2.07 26.39 -8.27
N PRO A 200 2.45 27.55 -8.85
CA PRO A 200 3.70 28.20 -8.49
C PRO A 200 3.68 28.58 -7.01
N GLU A 201 4.73 28.24 -6.28
CA GLU A 201 4.87 28.57 -4.86
C GLU A 201 6.34 28.77 -4.50
N ASP A 202 6.59 29.72 -3.59
CA ASP A 202 7.94 29.98 -3.11
C ASP A 202 8.51 28.75 -2.38
N GLN A 203 9.75 28.41 -2.67
CA GLN A 203 10.41 27.24 -2.09
C GLN A 203 10.45 27.28 -0.56
N ALA A 204 10.62 28.45 0.07
CA ALA A 204 10.64 28.54 1.52
C ALA A 204 9.27 28.18 2.13
N THR A 205 8.17 28.57 1.49
CA THR A 205 6.81 28.16 1.89
C THR A 205 6.61 26.66 1.77
N ILE A 206 7.00 26.08 0.63
CA ILE A 206 6.89 24.62 0.42
C ILE A 206 7.72 23.86 1.46
N LYS A 207 8.94 24.33 1.73
CA LYS A 207 9.85 23.71 2.72
C LYS A 207 9.25 23.76 4.12
N ALA A 208 8.71 24.91 4.53
CA ALA A 208 8.06 25.06 5.84
C ALA A 208 6.87 24.10 5.98
N ALA A 209 6.06 23.93 4.93
CA ALA A 209 4.96 22.98 4.93
C ALA A 209 5.44 21.52 5.05
N MET A 210 6.50 21.14 4.31
CA MET A 210 7.10 19.80 4.41
C MET A 210 7.69 19.53 5.80
N ASP A 211 8.33 20.52 6.41
CA ASP A 211 8.89 20.40 7.76
C ASP A 211 7.79 20.27 8.81
N ALA A 212 6.69 21.01 8.68
CA ALA A 212 5.53 20.87 9.55
C ALA A 212 4.93 19.45 9.47
N VAL A 213 4.84 18.88 8.27
CA VAL A 213 4.39 17.50 8.05
C VAL A 213 5.32 16.50 8.73
N GLN A 214 6.64 16.64 8.55
CA GLN A 214 7.63 15.75 9.16
C GLN A 214 7.59 15.84 10.69
N ASN A 215 7.64 17.04 11.25
CA ASN A 215 7.63 17.26 12.70
C ASN A 215 6.36 16.71 13.36
N HIS A 216 5.19 16.93 12.74
CA HIS A 216 3.95 16.37 13.26
C HIS A 216 3.98 14.84 13.27
N ARG A 217 4.50 14.21 12.20
CA ARG A 217 4.57 12.75 12.11
C ARG A 217 5.50 12.14 13.15
N GLU A 218 6.67 12.74 13.38
CA GLU A 218 7.66 12.25 14.35
C GLU A 218 7.17 12.31 15.80
N THR A 219 6.31 13.27 16.11
CA THR A 219 5.82 13.49 17.48
C THR A 219 4.65 12.59 17.87
N VAL A 220 3.85 12.12 16.90
CA VAL A 220 2.59 11.39 17.20
C VAL A 220 2.53 9.98 16.63
N GLN A 221 3.52 9.54 15.85
CA GLN A 221 3.51 8.23 15.19
C GLN A 221 4.79 7.42 15.45
N PRO A 222 4.69 6.08 15.56
CA PRO A 222 5.85 5.19 15.75
C PRO A 222 6.64 5.00 14.45
N ILE A 223 7.30 6.05 13.96
CA ILE A 223 7.93 6.08 12.63
C ILE A 223 9.20 5.21 12.47
N ARG A 224 9.78 4.73 13.58
CA ARG A 224 10.97 3.87 13.58
C ARG A 224 10.65 2.39 13.78
N GLU A 225 9.37 2.07 13.95
CA GLU A 225 8.88 0.73 14.24
C GLU A 225 8.49 -0.02 12.97
N LYS A 226 8.48 -1.36 13.04
CA LYS A 226 7.98 -2.22 11.97
C LYS A 226 6.44 -2.19 11.96
N THR A 227 5.87 -1.26 11.19
CA THR A 227 4.41 -1.02 11.15
C THR A 227 3.88 -0.87 9.73
N GLY A 228 2.62 -1.24 9.52
CA GLY A 228 1.87 -1.03 8.27
C GLY A 228 1.06 0.28 8.24
N GLY A 229 1.37 1.24 9.12
CA GLY A 229 0.61 2.49 9.23
C GLY A 229 -0.60 2.37 10.18
N SER A 230 -1.61 3.20 9.94
CA SER A 230 -2.88 3.11 10.68
C SER A 230 -3.56 1.78 10.38
N THR A 231 -3.83 0.99 11.42
CA THR A 231 -4.42 -0.34 11.31
C THR A 231 -5.86 -0.29 10.84
N PHE A 232 -6.65 0.63 11.41
CA PHE A 232 -8.07 0.79 11.12
C PHE A 232 -8.41 2.19 10.62
N LYS A 233 -9.43 2.27 9.77
CA LYS A 233 -10.03 3.53 9.36
C LYS A 233 -10.68 4.21 10.56
N ASN A 234 -10.70 5.54 10.56
CA ASN A 234 -11.52 6.28 11.53
C ASN A 234 -13.00 6.02 11.28
N PRO A 235 -13.77 5.58 12.29
CA PRO A 235 -15.23 5.48 12.20
C PRO A 235 -15.85 6.90 12.19
N GLU A 236 -17.11 7.00 11.77
CA GLU A 236 -17.82 8.29 11.75
C GLU A 236 -17.93 8.89 13.16
N GLY A 237 -17.69 10.20 13.28
CA GLY A 237 -17.84 10.94 14.55
C GLY A 237 -16.75 10.71 15.61
N THR A 238 -15.80 9.80 15.39
CA THR A 238 -14.67 9.59 16.33
C THR A 238 -13.40 9.16 15.58
N SER A 239 -12.32 8.90 16.30
CA SER A 239 -11.05 8.42 15.74
C SER A 239 -10.75 7.03 16.27
N ALA A 240 -10.27 6.12 15.41
CA ALA A 240 -10.08 4.72 15.76
C ALA A 240 -9.21 4.54 17.02
N TRP A 241 -8.12 5.32 17.15
CA TRP A 241 -7.25 5.24 18.32
C TRP A 241 -7.98 5.52 19.64
N LYS A 242 -8.95 6.45 19.68
CA LYS A 242 -9.71 6.75 20.90
C LYS A 242 -10.57 5.56 21.33
N GLU A 243 -11.25 4.94 20.37
CA GLU A 243 -12.08 3.77 20.64
C GLU A 243 -11.23 2.57 21.08
N ILE A 244 -10.08 2.37 20.44
CA ILE A 244 -9.10 1.33 20.83
C ILE A 244 -8.57 1.57 22.25
N ASP A 245 -8.27 2.82 22.61
CA ASP A 245 -7.77 3.17 23.93
C ASP A 245 -8.83 2.97 25.03
N LYS A 246 -10.07 3.41 24.77
CA LYS A 246 -11.22 3.18 25.67
C LYS A 246 -11.49 1.70 25.91
N ALA A 247 -11.31 0.86 24.87
CA ALA A 247 -11.40 -0.59 24.97
C ALA A 247 -10.17 -1.25 25.63
N GLY A 248 -9.26 -0.46 26.22
CA GLY A 248 -8.11 -0.95 26.97
C GLY A 248 -7.07 -1.68 26.11
N CYS A 249 -6.98 -1.36 24.82
CA CYS A 249 -6.13 -2.07 23.87
C CYS A 249 -4.78 -1.40 23.60
N ARG A 250 -4.48 -0.24 24.18
CA ARG A 250 -3.15 0.38 24.08
C ARG A 250 -2.10 -0.52 24.72
N GLY A 251 -1.01 -0.79 23.99
CA GLY A 251 0.04 -1.69 24.45
C GLY A 251 -0.33 -3.17 24.42
N LEU A 252 -1.56 -3.55 24.02
CA LEU A 252 -2.01 -4.94 23.97
C LEU A 252 -1.10 -5.77 23.06
N MET A 253 -0.70 -6.95 23.52
CA MET A 253 0.20 -7.86 22.82
C MET A 253 -0.45 -9.22 22.58
N ILE A 254 -0.18 -9.80 21.41
CA ILE A 254 -0.44 -11.19 21.07
C ILE A 254 0.77 -11.70 20.27
N GLY A 255 1.42 -12.74 20.77
CA GLY A 255 2.66 -13.24 20.16
C GLY A 255 3.69 -12.12 20.01
N GLY A 256 4.24 -11.95 18.81
CA GLY A 256 5.16 -10.84 18.50
C GLY A 256 4.48 -9.51 18.12
N ALA A 257 3.15 -9.47 17.99
CA ALA A 257 2.41 -8.27 17.59
C ALA A 257 2.01 -7.42 18.80
N GLN A 258 2.07 -6.10 18.65
CA GLN A 258 1.68 -5.15 19.69
C GLN A 258 0.91 -3.95 19.13
N MET A 259 -0.12 -3.48 19.81
CA MET A 259 -0.69 -2.14 19.56
C MET A 259 0.20 -1.09 20.21
N SER A 260 0.66 -0.12 19.43
CA SER A 260 1.64 0.87 19.87
C SER A 260 1.21 1.59 21.17
N PRO A 261 2.10 1.65 22.18
CA PRO A 261 1.87 2.49 23.36
C PRO A 261 1.77 3.97 23.03
N MET A 262 2.49 4.44 22.00
CA MET A 262 2.48 5.84 21.54
C MET A 262 1.15 6.18 20.87
N HIS A 263 0.75 5.41 19.85
CA HIS A 263 -0.49 5.65 19.11
C HIS A 263 -1.20 4.32 18.82
N CYS A 264 -2.16 3.94 19.65
CA CYS A 264 -2.77 2.61 19.64
C CYS A 264 -3.62 2.26 18.39
N ASN A 265 -3.71 3.11 17.37
CA ASN A 265 -4.15 2.70 16.02
C ASN A 265 -3.00 2.23 15.11
N PHE A 266 -1.77 2.14 15.60
CA PHE A 266 -0.63 1.55 14.89
C PHE A 266 -0.29 0.21 15.50
N MET A 267 -0.26 -0.82 14.68
CA MET A 267 0.26 -2.12 15.06
C MET A 267 1.75 -2.20 14.78
N ILE A 268 2.50 -2.86 15.66
CA ILE A 268 3.95 -3.01 15.60
C ILE A 268 4.28 -4.49 15.60
N ASN A 269 5.19 -4.90 14.71
CA ASN A 269 5.95 -6.13 14.87
C ASN A 269 7.14 -5.88 15.80
N THR A 270 7.13 -6.47 17.00
CA THR A 270 8.19 -6.29 18.01
C THR A 270 9.50 -7.00 17.68
N GLY A 271 9.56 -7.76 16.59
CA GLY A 271 10.75 -8.45 16.12
C GLY A 271 10.42 -9.79 15.46
N THR A 272 9.47 -10.52 16.04
CA THR A 272 9.15 -11.92 15.72
C THR A 272 7.68 -12.14 15.36
N ALA A 273 6.89 -11.09 15.16
CA ALA A 273 5.48 -11.22 14.82
C ALA A 273 5.29 -11.95 13.49
N THR A 274 4.35 -12.90 13.49
CA THR A 274 3.86 -13.57 12.28
C THR A 274 2.69 -12.81 11.65
N GLY A 275 2.32 -13.16 10.41
CA GLY A 275 1.10 -12.64 9.80
C GLY A 275 -0.15 -12.99 10.62
N TYR A 276 -0.16 -14.20 11.21
CA TYR A 276 -1.18 -14.64 12.15
C TYR A 276 -1.26 -13.76 13.40
N ASP A 277 -0.14 -13.50 14.09
CA ASP A 277 -0.13 -12.66 15.30
C ASP A 277 -0.73 -11.27 15.04
N LEU A 278 -0.33 -10.66 13.92
CA LEU A 278 -0.78 -9.34 13.51
C LEU A 278 -2.29 -9.34 13.22
N GLU A 279 -2.78 -10.30 12.42
CA GLU A 279 -4.21 -10.34 12.06
C GLU A 279 -5.07 -10.72 13.26
N TYR A 280 -4.61 -11.65 14.11
CA TYR A 280 -5.31 -12.06 15.33
C TYR A 280 -5.37 -10.94 16.37
N LEU A 281 -4.29 -10.18 16.56
CA LEU A 281 -4.30 -8.97 17.39
C LEU A 281 -5.31 -7.95 16.85
N GLY A 282 -5.34 -7.73 15.54
CA GLY A 282 -6.28 -6.80 14.94
C GLY A 282 -7.73 -7.22 15.14
N GLU A 283 -8.09 -8.48 14.89
CA GLU A 283 -9.46 -8.96 15.14
C GLU A 283 -9.82 -8.98 16.64
N THR A 284 -8.84 -9.21 17.53
CA THR A 284 -9.03 -9.05 19.00
C THR A 284 -9.37 -7.61 19.38
N VAL A 285 -8.66 -6.63 18.81
CA VAL A 285 -8.95 -5.21 19.04
C VAL A 285 -10.34 -4.86 18.50
N ARG A 286 -10.70 -5.33 17.30
CA ARG A 286 -12.02 -5.10 16.71
C ARG A 286 -13.14 -5.67 17.59
N ALA A 287 -12.98 -6.89 18.10
CA ALA A 287 -13.94 -7.52 19.00
C ALA A 287 -14.11 -6.74 20.31
N ARG A 288 -13.01 -6.31 20.94
CA ARG A 288 -13.06 -5.53 22.20
C ARG A 288 -13.70 -4.16 22.01
N VAL A 289 -13.42 -3.48 20.91
CA VAL A 289 -14.03 -2.18 20.62
C VAL A 289 -15.53 -2.33 20.34
N LEU A 290 -15.93 -3.37 19.60
CA LEU A 290 -17.33 -3.70 19.37
C LEU A 290 -18.07 -3.95 20.69
N GLU A 291 -17.50 -4.76 21.58
CA GLU A 291 -18.06 -5.04 22.91
C GLU A 291 -18.12 -3.80 23.81
N ASN A 292 -17.10 -2.94 23.75
CA ASN A 292 -16.99 -1.77 24.62
C ASN A 292 -17.95 -0.62 24.23
N SER A 293 -18.05 -0.30 22.94
CA SER A 293 -18.78 0.89 22.47
C SER A 293 -19.77 0.64 21.34
N GLY A 294 -19.90 -0.59 20.86
CA GLY A 294 -20.73 -0.93 19.68
C GLY A 294 -20.11 -0.48 18.35
N VAL A 295 -18.96 0.19 18.37
CA VAL A 295 -18.30 0.70 17.17
C VAL A 295 -17.64 -0.43 16.40
N ARG A 296 -17.96 -0.52 15.10
CA ARG A 296 -17.34 -1.49 14.18
C ARG A 296 -16.12 -0.87 13.51
N LEU A 297 -14.93 -1.23 13.99
CA LEU A 297 -13.70 -0.85 13.31
C LEU A 297 -13.55 -1.63 12.00
N HIS A 298 -13.10 -0.94 10.95
CA HIS A 298 -12.80 -1.52 9.64
C HIS A 298 -11.30 -1.42 9.36
N TRP A 299 -10.70 -2.51 8.89
CA TRP A 299 -9.29 -2.52 8.48
C TRP A 299 -8.99 -1.47 7.41
N GLU A 300 -7.91 -0.72 7.60
CA GLU A 300 -7.29 0.11 6.58
C GLU A 300 -6.14 -0.63 5.89
N ILE A 301 -5.38 -1.39 6.68
CA ILE A 301 -4.33 -2.30 6.19
C ILE A 301 -4.94 -3.39 5.31
N LYS A 302 -4.32 -3.62 4.14
CA LYS A 302 -4.73 -4.67 3.22
C LYS A 302 -4.16 -6.01 3.68
N ARG A 303 -5.06 -6.95 3.96
CA ARG A 303 -4.74 -8.32 4.38
C ARG A 303 -4.75 -9.22 3.16
N LEU A 304 -3.61 -9.82 2.85
CA LEU A 304 -3.37 -10.57 1.61
C LEU A 304 -2.93 -12.00 1.90
N GLY A 305 -3.15 -12.87 0.92
CA GLY A 305 -2.69 -14.26 0.94
C GLY A 305 -3.61 -15.19 1.72
N ASP A 306 -3.15 -16.43 1.85
CA ASP A 306 -3.90 -17.53 2.45
C ASP A 306 -3.54 -17.72 3.92
N PHE A 307 -4.51 -18.19 4.70
CA PHE A 307 -4.21 -18.70 6.04
C PHE A 307 -3.38 -19.98 5.95
N ARG A 308 -2.51 -20.20 6.93
CA ARG A 308 -1.96 -21.55 7.14
C ARG A 308 -3.08 -22.48 7.60
N PRO A 309 -3.03 -23.78 7.23
CA PRO A 309 -3.97 -24.77 7.77
C PRO A 309 -4.03 -24.71 9.30
N GLY A 310 -5.25 -24.68 9.86
CA GLY A 310 -5.49 -24.59 11.31
C GLY A 310 -5.26 -23.22 11.94
N HIS A 311 -4.88 -22.20 11.17
CA HIS A 311 -4.56 -20.85 11.67
C HIS A 311 -5.44 -19.77 11.02
N ALA A 312 -6.71 -20.10 10.75
CA ALA A 312 -7.66 -19.12 10.25
C ALA A 312 -8.03 -18.13 11.36
N VAL A 313 -8.01 -16.83 11.05
CA VAL A 313 -8.47 -15.79 11.97
C VAL A 313 -9.87 -15.38 11.55
N GLN A 314 -10.84 -15.55 12.44
CA GLN A 314 -12.23 -15.15 12.19
C GLN A 314 -12.42 -13.66 12.42
N GLU A 315 -13.30 -13.04 11.62
CA GLU A 315 -13.65 -11.64 11.81
C GLU A 315 -14.29 -11.42 13.18
N PHE A 316 -13.86 -10.40 13.92
CA PHE A 316 -14.30 -10.12 15.30
C PHE A 316 -14.20 -11.36 16.22
N LEU A 317 -13.25 -12.27 15.95
CA LEU A 317 -13.09 -13.54 16.67
C LEU A 317 -14.35 -14.44 16.68
N GLY A 318 -15.21 -14.31 15.67
CA GLY A 318 -16.42 -15.12 15.56
C GLY A 318 -17.59 -14.64 16.43
N GLN A 319 -17.50 -13.44 17.02
CA GLN A 319 -18.65 -12.80 17.65
C GLN A 319 -19.76 -12.63 16.61
N LEU A 320 -20.90 -13.27 16.85
CA LEU A 320 -22.09 -13.11 16.02
C LEU A 320 -22.54 -11.65 16.11
N LEU A 321 -22.67 -11.03 14.95
CA LEU A 321 -23.04 -9.63 14.77
C LEU A 321 -24.55 -9.44 14.83
#